data_AF-A0A550C4X4-F1
#
_entry.id   AF-A0A550C4X4-F1
#
_cell.length_a   1.000
_cell.length_b   1.000
_cell.length_c   1.000
_cell.angle_alpha   90.00
_cell.angle_beta   90.00
_cell.angle_gamma   90.00
#
_symmetry.space_group_name_H-M   'P 1'
#
loop_
_entity.id
_entity.type
_entity.pdbx_description
1 polymer ?
#
loop_
_entity_poly.entity_id
_entity_poly.type
_entity_poly.pdbx_seq_one_letter_code
_entity_poly.pdbx_strand_id
1 'polypeptide(L)'
;MRTIMPSIPIDATLAPEIVEFWGRRYREVKEELEELKAASGAKENCAPSGKIDTHLSSLRKKDKVARDVLSSKKDEILARRLRFRAAALEADRVVLTNQVQAYMIQAAALAAESCSARMATIHKVFPPTSFVDKDFQAAPVVLAEPEAFMHSLPPQYTSGTRLYFLPRPPACMPLHVPRSAQPGYWFYPVLLAPADTHFELIVEGSPGQWTYLGRYVTVNMPGQEMKLSEWMMLDERTKQAHCHRIAAHTTENGQTPSVATQLEVRRRYDTGEWNVPCYSLQCIGYDLNLYATLHEVALATSRRGSLASDQGTVVMRRDEVSRENSLTPSTVELETGRKRKAQSPVLGEGENMEANSSLSTNAPAGKKSRLILRDLPVQEQQ
;
A
#
# COMPACT_ATOMS: atom_id res chain seq x y z
N MET A 1 3.94 -8.82 14.48
CA MET A 1 3.41 -9.26 13.18
C MET A 1 2.23 -10.20 13.44
N ARG A 2 1.01 -9.82 13.04
CA ARG A 2 -0.12 -10.77 12.99
C ARG A 2 -0.09 -11.42 11.63
N THR A 3 0.16 -12.72 11.59
CA THR A 3 0.05 -13.55 10.40
C THR A 3 -1.40 -13.50 9.95
N ILE A 4 -1.69 -12.75 8.88
CA ILE A 4 -3.00 -12.79 8.24
C ILE A 4 -3.08 -14.16 7.57
N MET A 5 -3.83 -15.08 8.18
CA MET A 5 -4.10 -16.37 7.54
C MET A 5 -4.91 -16.09 6.27
N PRO A 6 -4.54 -16.67 5.11
CA PRO A 6 -5.30 -16.51 3.89
C PRO A 6 -6.70 -17.08 4.12
N SER A 7 -7.70 -16.20 4.23
CA SER A 7 -9.10 -16.60 4.24
C SER A 7 -9.49 -16.94 2.82
N ILE A 8 -9.68 -18.24 2.53
CA ILE A 8 -10.29 -18.67 1.28
C ILE A 8 -11.77 -18.28 1.37
N PRO A 9 -12.28 -17.35 0.55
CA PRO A 9 -13.70 -17.04 0.53
C PRO A 9 -14.43 -18.30 0.04
N ILE A 10 -15.08 -19.00 0.96
CA ILE A 10 -15.98 -20.09 0.60
C ILE A 10 -17.22 -19.42 0.03
N ASP A 11 -17.34 -19.46 -1.29
CA ASP A 11 -18.53 -19.01 -1.98
C ASP A 11 -19.75 -19.80 -1.46
N ALA A 12 -20.71 -19.08 -0.87
CA ALA A 12 -21.91 -19.69 -0.29
C ALA A 12 -22.74 -20.45 -1.33
N THR A 13 -22.54 -20.17 -2.62
CA THR A 13 -23.18 -20.90 -3.72
C THR A 13 -22.62 -22.32 -3.92
N LEU A 14 -21.40 -22.61 -3.46
CA LEU A 14 -20.79 -23.95 -3.46
C LEU A 14 -21.14 -24.78 -2.21
N ALA A 15 -21.83 -24.17 -1.22
CA ALA A 15 -22.21 -24.85 0.02
C ALA A 15 -23.06 -26.12 -0.20
N PRO A 16 -24.03 -26.17 -1.14
CA PRO A 16 -24.82 -27.38 -1.40
C PRO A 16 -23.97 -28.55 -1.91
N GLU A 17 -23.06 -28.28 -2.86
CA GLU A 17 -22.19 -29.30 -3.46
C GLU A 17 -21.19 -29.87 -2.45
N ILE A 18 -20.64 -29.01 -1.59
CA ILE A 18 -19.73 -29.43 -0.52
C ILE A 18 -20.47 -30.30 0.51
N VAL A 19 -21.69 -29.93 0.88
CA VAL A 19 -22.52 -30.71 1.83
C VAL A 19 -22.90 -32.07 1.22
N GLU A 20 -23.28 -32.11 -0.06
CA GLU A 20 -23.58 -33.37 -0.76
C GLU A 20 -22.34 -34.28 -0.87
N PHE A 21 -21.18 -33.71 -1.18
CA PHE A 21 -19.92 -34.45 -1.25
C PHE A 21 -19.59 -35.11 0.09
N TRP A 22 -19.62 -34.35 1.20
CA TRP A 22 -19.34 -34.89 2.53
C TRP A 22 -20.42 -35.87 3.00
N GLY A 23 -21.69 -35.63 2.67
CA GLY A 23 -22.79 -36.55 2.96
C GLY A 23 -22.67 -37.90 2.24
N ARG A 24 -22.24 -37.89 0.97
CA ARG A 24 -21.92 -39.12 0.22
C ARG A 24 -20.74 -39.84 0.86
N ARG A 25 -19.65 -39.13 1.15
CA ARG A 25 -18.45 -39.72 1.72
C ARG A 25 -18.69 -40.35 3.10
N TYR A 26 -19.51 -39.71 3.93
CA TYR A 26 -19.88 -40.25 5.23
C TYR A 26 -20.67 -41.57 5.12
N ARG A 27 -21.60 -41.68 4.16
CA ARG A 27 -22.37 -42.92 3.92
C ARG A 27 -21.48 -44.07 3.48
N GLU A 28 -20.59 -43.84 2.51
CA GLU A 28 -19.64 -44.85 2.03
C GLU A 28 -18.79 -45.42 3.18
N VAL A 29 -18.23 -44.55 4.03
CA VAL A 29 -17.41 -44.97 5.18
C VAL A 29 -18.24 -45.70 6.23
N LYS A 30 -19.50 -45.30 6.43
CA LYS A 30 -20.40 -45.97 7.36
C LYS A 30 -20.76 -47.38 6.88
N GLU A 31 -21.03 -47.56 5.60
CA GLU A 31 -21.31 -48.87 4.99
C GLU A 31 -20.09 -49.78 5.09
N GLU A 32 -18.89 -49.29 4.75
CA GLU A 32 -17.63 -50.05 4.88
C GLU A 32 -17.36 -50.47 6.34
N LEU A 33 -17.66 -49.60 7.31
CA LEU A 33 -17.54 -49.93 8.73
C LEU A 33 -18.51 -51.04 9.17
N GLU A 34 -19.76 -50.99 8.72
CA GLU A 34 -20.76 -52.01 9.05
C GLU A 34 -20.44 -53.36 8.36
N GLU A 35 -19.91 -53.35 7.13
CA GLU A 35 -19.38 -54.55 6.48
C GLU A 35 -18.22 -55.17 7.26
N LEU A 36 -17.27 -54.34 7.73
CA LEU A 36 -16.15 -54.80 8.56
C LEU A 36 -16.62 -55.36 9.91
N LYS A 37 -17.64 -54.77 10.53
CA LYS A 37 -18.27 -55.30 11.75
C LYS A 37 -18.96 -56.64 11.49
N ALA A 38 -19.71 -56.76 10.40
CA ALA A 38 -20.36 -58.02 10.03
C ALA A 38 -19.34 -59.12 9.74
N ALA A 39 -18.24 -58.80 9.05
CA ALA A 39 -17.16 -59.73 8.76
C ALA A 39 -16.36 -60.16 10.01
N SER A 40 -16.26 -59.30 11.03
CA SER A 40 -15.55 -59.60 12.28
C SER A 40 -16.41 -60.30 13.33
N GLY A 41 -17.70 -59.95 13.42
CA GLY A 41 -18.65 -60.59 14.33
C GLY A 41 -18.93 -62.07 14.02
N ALA A 42 -18.64 -62.53 12.80
CA ALA A 42 -18.84 -63.93 12.40
C ALA A 42 -17.73 -64.90 12.85
N LYS A 43 -16.65 -64.43 13.50
CA LYS A 43 -15.48 -65.27 13.84
C LYS A 43 -15.27 -65.55 15.34
N GLU A 44 -16.19 -65.14 16.21
CA GLU A 44 -15.96 -65.18 17.67
C GLU A 44 -16.51 -66.42 18.41
N ASN A 45 -16.78 -67.54 17.71
CA ASN A 45 -17.23 -68.80 18.33
C ASN A 45 -16.42 -70.02 17.86
N CYS A 46 -15.11 -70.06 18.13
CA CYS A 46 -14.32 -71.29 18.03
C CYS A 46 -13.46 -71.50 19.29
N ALA A 47 -13.67 -72.66 19.91
CA ALA A 47 -13.08 -73.09 21.18
C ALA A 47 -11.54 -73.07 21.20
N PRO A 48 -10.92 -72.89 22.38
CA PRO A 48 -9.47 -72.77 22.51
C PRO A 48 -8.78 -74.14 22.37
N SER A 49 -8.18 -74.39 21.21
CA SER A 49 -7.23 -75.48 20.99
C SER A 49 -5.80 -74.94 21.16
N GLY A 50 -5.22 -75.17 22.34
CA GLY A 50 -3.96 -74.59 22.83
C GLY A 50 -2.66 -74.93 22.09
N LYS A 51 -2.72 -75.48 20.87
CA LYS A 51 -1.55 -75.63 19.97
C LYS A 51 -1.61 -74.75 18.72
N ILE A 52 -2.72 -74.05 18.49
CA ILE A 52 -2.93 -73.18 17.33
C ILE A 52 -2.50 -71.72 17.62
N ASP A 53 -2.47 -71.31 18.88
CA ASP A 53 -2.13 -69.94 19.31
C ASP A 53 -0.68 -69.51 19.02
N THR A 54 0.27 -70.46 19.04
CA THR A 54 1.67 -70.16 18.69
C THR A 54 1.83 -69.89 17.19
N HIS A 55 1.11 -70.61 16.33
CA HIS A 55 1.09 -70.34 14.90
C HIS A 55 0.31 -69.05 14.56
N LEU A 56 -0.83 -68.80 15.21
CA LEU A 56 -1.60 -67.56 15.01
C LEU A 56 -0.85 -66.31 15.49
N SER A 57 -0.15 -66.37 16.62
CA SER A 57 0.69 -65.24 17.07
C SER A 57 1.88 -64.99 16.14
N SER A 58 2.47 -66.04 15.56
CA SER A 58 3.48 -65.88 14.50
C SER A 58 2.91 -65.27 13.22
N LEU A 59 1.69 -65.65 12.81
CA LEU A 59 1.03 -65.06 11.63
C LEU A 59 0.65 -63.60 11.89
N ARG A 60 0.08 -63.27 13.05
CA ARG A 60 -0.22 -61.87 13.44
C ARG A 60 1.02 -60.98 13.47
N LYS A 61 2.17 -61.53 13.92
CA LYS A 61 3.46 -60.80 13.87
C LYS A 61 3.92 -60.57 12.43
N LYS A 62 3.82 -61.58 11.55
CA LYS A 62 4.15 -61.44 10.12
C LYS A 62 3.22 -60.44 9.41
N ASP A 63 1.92 -60.47 9.70
CA ASP A 63 0.94 -59.53 9.15
C ASP A 63 1.17 -58.09 9.64
N LYS A 64 1.54 -57.92 10.91
CA LYS A 64 1.91 -56.60 11.44
C LYS A 64 3.12 -56.03 10.71
N VAL A 65 4.19 -56.82 10.55
CA VAL A 65 5.39 -56.39 9.80
C VAL A 65 5.05 -56.08 8.35
N ALA A 66 4.24 -56.91 7.68
CA ALA A 66 3.81 -56.66 6.30
C ALA A 66 2.98 -55.37 6.18
N ARG A 67 2.08 -55.10 7.13
CA ARG A 67 1.27 -53.88 7.18
C ARG A 67 2.13 -52.64 7.43
N ASP A 68 3.09 -52.72 8.35
CA ASP A 68 4.00 -51.62 8.67
C ASP A 68 4.90 -51.28 7.46
N VAL A 69 5.41 -52.30 6.76
CA VAL A 69 6.16 -52.12 5.50
C VAL A 69 5.29 -51.52 4.39
N LEU A 70 4.04 -51.97 4.26
CA LEU A 70 3.11 -51.41 3.27
C LEU A 70 2.77 -49.95 3.59
N SER A 71 2.57 -49.62 4.88
CA SER A 71 2.34 -48.24 5.33
C SER A 71 3.54 -47.36 5.00
N SER A 72 4.75 -47.81 5.37
CA SER A 72 5.99 -47.07 5.06
C SER A 72 6.17 -46.80 3.57
N LYS A 73 5.86 -47.78 2.70
CA LYS A 73 5.92 -47.58 1.25
C LYS A 73 4.86 -46.61 0.74
N LYS A 74 3.64 -46.65 1.29
CA LYS A 74 2.58 -45.69 0.93
C LYS A 74 2.99 -44.26 1.32
N ASP A 75 3.56 -44.10 2.51
CA ASP A 75 4.05 -42.81 3.00
C ASP A 75 5.21 -42.29 2.14
N GLU A 76 6.12 -43.17 1.73
CA GLU A 76 7.22 -42.81 0.82
C GLU A 76 6.72 -42.36 -0.56
N ILE A 77 5.78 -43.10 -1.16
CA ILE A 77 5.17 -42.73 -2.45
C ILE A 77 4.44 -41.40 -2.34
N LEU A 78 3.68 -41.21 -1.25
CA LEU A 78 2.96 -39.97 -1.00
C LEU A 78 3.94 -38.79 -0.81
N ALA A 79 4.99 -38.97 -0.01
CA ALA A 79 6.02 -37.96 0.21
C ALA A 79 6.71 -37.60 -1.12
N ARG A 80 7.04 -38.60 -1.95
CA ARG A 80 7.60 -38.37 -3.29
C ARG A 80 6.65 -37.58 -4.18
N ARG A 81 5.36 -37.94 -4.20
CA ARG A 81 4.33 -37.21 -4.96
C ARG A 81 4.18 -35.76 -4.50
N LEU A 82 4.19 -35.53 -3.19
CA LEU A 82 4.11 -34.18 -2.61
C LEU A 82 5.34 -33.34 -2.95
N ARG A 83 6.54 -33.92 -2.89
CA ARG A 83 7.78 -33.24 -3.32
C ARG A 83 7.72 -32.83 -4.79
N PHE A 84 7.27 -33.71 -5.68
CA PHE A 84 7.10 -33.36 -7.09
C PHE A 84 6.07 -32.24 -7.29
N ARG A 85 4.93 -32.30 -6.60
CA ARG A 85 3.90 -31.25 -6.67
C ARG A 85 4.42 -29.92 -6.14
N ALA A 86 5.16 -29.92 -5.02
CA ALA A 86 5.75 -28.71 -4.46
C ALA A 86 6.79 -28.11 -5.41
N ALA A 87 7.65 -28.93 -6.02
CA ALA A 87 8.62 -28.47 -7.02
C ALA A 87 7.95 -27.87 -8.26
N ALA A 88 6.85 -28.48 -8.75
CA ALA A 88 6.08 -27.94 -9.85
C ALA A 88 5.44 -26.58 -9.51
N LEU A 89 4.80 -26.48 -8.34
CA LEU A 89 4.20 -25.22 -7.89
C LEU A 89 5.24 -24.11 -7.68
N GLU A 90 6.45 -24.45 -7.21
CA GLU A 90 7.54 -23.49 -7.08
C GLU A 90 8.05 -23.02 -8.45
N ALA A 91 8.17 -23.93 -9.42
CA ALA A 91 8.51 -23.56 -10.80
C ALA A 91 7.45 -22.62 -11.41
N ASP A 92 6.16 -22.94 -11.24
CA ASP A 92 5.05 -22.10 -11.70
C ASP A 92 5.07 -20.72 -11.03
N ARG A 93 5.34 -20.68 -9.72
CA ARG A 93 5.47 -19.42 -8.95
C ARG A 93 6.58 -18.54 -9.51
N VAL A 94 7.73 -19.11 -9.84
CA VAL A 94 8.86 -18.37 -10.43
C VAL A 94 8.48 -17.82 -11.80
N VAL A 95 7.85 -18.62 -12.67
CA VAL A 95 7.39 -18.19 -13.99
C VAL A 95 6.38 -17.04 -13.88
N LEU A 96 5.36 -17.18 -13.03
CA LEU A 96 4.34 -16.13 -12.82
C LEU A 96 4.95 -14.86 -12.22
N THR A 97 5.90 -14.97 -11.30
CA THR A 97 6.59 -13.81 -10.72
C THR A 97 7.35 -13.04 -11.81
N ASN A 98 8.08 -13.73 -12.68
CA ASN A 98 8.79 -13.11 -13.80
C ASN A 98 7.82 -12.44 -14.78
N GLN A 99 6.68 -13.07 -15.05
CA GLN A 99 5.65 -12.51 -15.93
C GLN A 99 5.03 -11.24 -15.34
N VAL A 100 4.68 -11.24 -14.05
CA VAL A 100 4.17 -10.06 -13.35
C VAL A 100 5.21 -8.93 -13.37
N GLN A 101 6.49 -9.24 -13.13
CA GLN A 101 7.57 -8.25 -13.19
C GLN A 101 7.70 -7.65 -14.60
N ALA A 102 7.64 -8.48 -15.65
CA ALA A 102 7.69 -8.00 -17.03
C ALA A 102 6.51 -7.05 -17.35
N TYR A 103 5.29 -7.39 -16.92
CA TYR A 103 4.13 -6.50 -17.09
C TYR A 103 4.26 -5.20 -16.31
N MET A 104 4.81 -5.23 -15.09
CA MET A 104 5.06 -4.01 -14.32
C MET A 104 6.06 -3.08 -15.01
N ILE A 105 7.13 -3.64 -15.62
CA ILE A 105 8.10 -2.86 -16.39
C ILE A 105 7.43 -2.24 -17.63
N GLN A 106 6.62 -3.01 -18.36
CA GLN A 106 5.88 -2.50 -19.52
C GLN A 106 4.89 -1.41 -19.14
N ALA A 107 4.12 -1.61 -18.06
CA ALA A 107 3.18 -0.62 -17.55
C ALA A 107 3.89 0.68 -17.15
N ALA A 108 5.04 0.59 -16.46
CA ALA A 108 5.83 1.77 -16.11
C ALA A 108 6.35 2.52 -17.35
N ALA A 109 6.82 1.82 -18.38
CA ALA A 109 7.26 2.43 -19.63
C ALA A 109 6.10 3.17 -20.35
N LEU A 110 4.94 2.51 -20.48
CA LEU A 110 3.75 3.10 -21.09
C LEU A 110 3.20 4.30 -20.28
N ALA A 111 3.29 4.25 -18.95
CA ALA A 111 2.93 5.36 -18.08
C ALA A 111 3.88 6.57 -18.30
N ALA A 112 5.19 6.32 -18.39
CA ALA A 112 6.18 7.37 -18.67
C ALA A 112 5.99 7.99 -20.07
N GLU A 113 5.66 7.17 -21.08
CA GLU A 113 5.31 7.63 -22.42
C GLU A 113 4.06 8.51 -22.40
N SER A 114 3.01 8.07 -21.70
CA SER A 114 1.76 8.83 -21.56
C SER A 114 1.99 10.17 -20.87
N CYS A 115 2.77 10.20 -19.79
CA CYS A 115 3.17 11.44 -19.11
C CYS A 115 3.94 12.38 -20.05
N SER A 116 4.90 11.84 -20.83
CA SER A 116 5.72 12.63 -21.77
C SER A 116 4.87 13.21 -22.92
N ALA A 117 3.99 12.40 -23.50
CA ALA A 117 3.06 12.81 -24.54
C ALA A 117 2.13 13.92 -24.04
N ARG A 118 1.57 13.77 -22.84
CA ARG A 118 0.68 14.76 -22.23
C ARG A 118 1.40 16.08 -21.95
N MET A 119 2.62 16.04 -21.42
CA MET A 119 3.45 17.24 -21.25
C MET A 119 3.80 17.91 -22.59
N ALA A 120 4.07 17.14 -23.64
CA ALA A 120 4.30 17.70 -24.98
C ALA A 120 3.04 18.41 -25.51
N THR A 121 1.85 17.84 -25.30
CA THR A 121 0.57 18.49 -25.63
C THR A 121 0.40 19.80 -24.84
N ILE A 122 0.69 19.79 -23.54
CA ILE A 122 0.59 20.97 -22.67
C ILE A 122 1.54 22.07 -23.13
N HIS A 123 2.81 21.75 -23.41
CA HIS A 123 3.78 22.74 -23.90
C HIS A 123 3.44 23.30 -25.29
N LYS A 124 2.72 22.54 -26.12
CA LYS A 124 2.22 23.02 -27.40
C LYS A 124 1.09 24.04 -27.23
N VAL A 125 0.24 23.87 -26.24
CA VAL A 125 -0.92 24.76 -25.98
C VAL A 125 -0.54 25.94 -25.08
N PHE A 126 0.32 25.70 -24.09
CA PHE A 126 0.75 26.67 -23.09
C PHE A 126 2.27 26.81 -23.15
N PRO A 127 2.80 27.90 -23.72
CA PRO A 127 4.24 28.12 -23.76
C PRO A 127 4.80 28.24 -22.33
N PRO A 128 6.09 27.90 -22.12
CA PRO A 128 6.76 28.13 -20.85
C PRO A 128 6.63 29.59 -20.42
N THR A 129 6.32 29.81 -19.14
CA THR A 129 6.14 31.17 -18.62
C THR A 129 7.46 31.71 -18.05
N SER A 130 7.56 33.04 -17.95
CA SER A 130 8.70 33.75 -17.37
C SER A 130 8.30 34.65 -16.20
N PHE A 131 7.32 34.21 -15.38
CA PHE A 131 6.87 34.98 -14.21
C PHE A 131 7.92 35.05 -13.10
N VAL A 132 8.86 34.10 -13.08
CA VAL A 132 9.99 34.03 -12.16
C VAL A 132 11.26 33.78 -12.94
N ASP A 133 12.41 34.12 -12.35
CA ASP A 133 13.71 33.87 -12.95
C ASP A 133 13.93 32.38 -13.21
N LYS A 134 14.68 32.02 -14.26
CA LYS A 134 14.93 30.62 -14.64
C LYS A 134 15.63 29.81 -13.56
N ASP A 135 16.42 30.51 -12.73
CA ASP A 135 17.18 29.94 -11.62
C ASP A 135 16.41 30.01 -10.29
N PHE A 136 15.20 30.58 -10.28
CA PHE A 136 14.35 30.60 -9.11
C PHE A 136 13.94 29.18 -8.72
N GLN A 137 14.21 28.81 -7.47
CA GLN A 137 13.76 27.57 -6.87
C GLN A 137 12.89 27.91 -5.66
N ALA A 138 11.60 27.58 -5.75
CA ALA A 138 10.68 27.78 -4.63
C ALA A 138 11.11 26.91 -3.45
N ALA A 139 11.39 27.54 -2.32
CA ALA A 139 11.70 26.81 -1.10
C ALA A 139 10.39 26.28 -0.47
N PRO A 140 10.37 25.04 0.04
CA PRO A 140 9.20 24.54 0.75
C PRO A 140 9.07 25.22 2.13
N VAL A 141 7.83 25.44 2.57
CA VAL A 141 7.49 25.82 3.95
C VAL A 141 7.08 24.60 4.76
N VAL A 142 7.50 24.53 6.03
CA VAL A 142 7.12 23.43 6.93
C VAL A 142 5.87 23.83 7.71
N LEU A 143 4.75 23.14 7.46
CA LEU A 143 3.45 23.37 8.09
C LEU A 143 2.87 22.05 8.59
N ALA A 144 2.67 21.95 9.91
CA ALA A 144 2.04 20.78 10.52
C ALA A 144 0.52 20.75 10.28
N GLU A 145 -0.13 21.92 10.33
CA GLU A 145 -1.58 22.07 10.20
C GLU A 145 -1.90 23.18 9.18
N PRO A 146 -2.15 22.82 7.91
CA PRO A 146 -2.48 23.79 6.86
C PRO A 146 -3.73 24.62 7.16
N GLU A 147 -4.72 24.03 7.84
CA GLU A 147 -5.96 24.72 8.19
C GLU A 147 -5.73 25.86 9.19
N ALA A 148 -5.01 25.61 10.28
CA ALA A 148 -4.64 26.64 11.24
C ALA A 148 -3.80 27.76 10.59
N PHE A 149 -2.94 27.37 9.65
CA PHE A 149 -2.12 28.28 8.88
C PHE A 149 -2.95 29.22 7.99
N MET A 150 -4.02 28.74 7.36
CA MET A 150 -4.90 29.61 6.53
C MET A 150 -5.51 30.76 7.33
N HIS A 151 -5.82 30.55 8.61
CA HIS A 151 -6.36 31.60 9.49
C HIS A 151 -5.33 32.67 9.89
N SER A 152 -4.04 32.37 9.75
CA SER A 152 -2.95 33.31 10.04
C SER A 152 -2.51 34.12 8.82
N LEU A 153 -3.04 33.81 7.64
CA LEU A 153 -2.74 34.58 6.44
C LEU A 153 -3.50 35.92 6.46
N PRO A 154 -2.92 36.97 5.85
CA PRO A 154 -3.59 38.25 5.68
C PRO A 154 -4.98 38.10 5.01
N PRO A 155 -5.99 38.89 5.41
CA PRO A 155 -7.37 38.72 4.95
C PRO A 155 -7.54 38.71 3.43
N GLN A 156 -6.70 39.45 2.68
CA GLN A 156 -6.76 39.47 1.22
C GLN A 156 -6.62 38.09 0.56
N TYR A 157 -5.93 37.15 1.21
CA TYR A 157 -5.77 35.78 0.73
C TYR A 157 -6.88 34.83 1.21
N THR A 158 -7.76 35.31 2.10
CA THR A 158 -8.90 34.54 2.62
C THR A 158 -10.23 34.95 1.99
N SER A 159 -10.36 36.20 1.51
CA SER A 159 -11.65 36.78 1.08
C SER A 159 -11.84 36.91 -0.43
N GLY A 160 -10.84 36.59 -1.26
CA GLY A 160 -10.94 36.76 -2.72
C GLY A 160 -10.23 35.67 -3.51
N THR A 161 -8.95 35.46 -3.23
CA THR A 161 -8.15 34.47 -3.95
C THR A 161 -8.33 33.09 -3.31
N ARG A 162 -8.71 32.08 -4.10
CA ARG A 162 -8.81 30.71 -3.60
C ARG A 162 -7.42 30.11 -3.44
N LEU A 163 -7.03 29.80 -2.21
CA LEU A 163 -5.83 29.02 -1.92
C LEU A 163 -6.18 27.52 -1.94
N TYR A 164 -5.46 26.75 -2.74
CA TYR A 164 -5.64 25.31 -2.87
C TYR A 164 -4.42 24.60 -2.29
N PHE A 165 -4.59 24.01 -1.11
CA PHE A 165 -3.61 23.12 -0.48
C PHE A 165 -3.85 21.69 -0.95
N LEU A 166 -3.04 21.23 -1.89
CA LEU A 166 -3.11 19.86 -2.40
C LEU A 166 -2.17 18.97 -1.57
N PRO A 167 -2.69 18.02 -0.76
CA PRO A 167 -1.84 17.09 -0.03
C PRO A 167 -1.15 16.12 -0.99
N ARG A 168 -0.17 15.35 -0.53
CA ARG A 168 0.48 14.33 -1.36
C ARG A 168 -0.38 13.07 -1.51
N PRO A 169 -0.13 12.23 -2.53
CA PRO A 169 -0.64 10.85 -2.55
C PRO A 169 -0.28 10.12 -1.24
N PRO A 170 -1.22 9.36 -0.63
CA PRO A 170 -2.48 8.89 -1.21
C PRO A 170 -3.71 9.76 -0.97
N ALA A 171 -3.56 10.95 -0.39
CA ALA A 171 -4.72 11.80 -0.08
C ALA A 171 -5.35 12.43 -1.34
N CYS A 172 -4.58 12.57 -2.42
CA CYS A 172 -5.05 13.06 -3.72
C CYS A 172 -4.55 12.19 -4.88
N MET A 173 -5.08 12.46 -6.06
CA MET A 173 -4.55 11.91 -7.31
C MET A 173 -3.29 12.65 -7.75
N PRO A 174 -2.44 12.04 -8.61
CA PRO A 174 -1.18 12.66 -9.02
C PRO A 174 -1.35 14.03 -9.71
N LEU A 175 -0.37 14.88 -9.46
CA LEU A 175 -0.16 16.20 -10.08
C LEU A 175 1.23 16.20 -10.73
N HIS A 176 1.31 16.75 -11.94
CA HIS A 176 2.56 16.91 -12.67
C HIS A 176 2.74 18.37 -13.08
N VAL A 177 3.60 19.06 -12.35
CA VAL A 177 4.06 20.42 -12.65
C VAL A 177 5.58 20.40 -12.56
N PRO A 178 6.32 20.67 -13.66
CA PRO A 178 7.76 20.46 -13.69
C PRO A 178 8.52 21.41 -12.78
N ARG A 179 8.05 22.67 -12.65
CA ARG A 179 8.63 23.73 -11.79
C ARG A 179 7.55 24.72 -11.38
N SER A 180 7.83 25.51 -10.34
CA SER A 180 6.98 26.65 -9.98
C SER A 180 6.85 27.63 -11.16
N ALA A 181 5.68 28.24 -11.26
CA ALA A 181 5.24 29.09 -12.34
C ALA A 181 5.18 28.43 -13.73
N GLN A 182 5.20 27.09 -13.84
CA GLN A 182 5.11 26.41 -15.14
C GLN A 182 3.75 25.73 -15.34
N PRO A 183 3.29 25.58 -16.60
CA PRO A 183 2.10 24.81 -16.88
C PRO A 183 2.31 23.33 -16.55
N GLY A 184 1.21 22.62 -16.31
CA GLY A 184 1.23 21.20 -15.97
C GLY A 184 -0.15 20.56 -16.12
N TYR A 185 -0.38 19.46 -15.41
CA TYR A 185 -1.69 18.81 -15.36
C TYR A 185 -1.87 18.04 -14.05
N TRP A 186 -3.13 17.73 -13.76
CA TRP A 186 -3.51 16.87 -12.65
C TRP A 186 -4.70 15.98 -13.02
N PHE A 187 -4.95 14.98 -12.19
CA PHE A 187 -6.07 14.09 -12.35
C PHE A 187 -7.12 14.33 -11.28
N TYR A 188 -8.39 14.32 -11.68
CA TYR A 188 -9.55 14.36 -10.79
C TYR A 188 -9.38 15.29 -9.56
N PRO A 189 -9.29 16.62 -9.76
CA PRO A 189 -9.15 17.54 -8.65
C PRO A 189 -10.36 17.41 -7.72
N VAL A 190 -10.11 17.37 -6.40
CA VAL A 190 -11.15 17.20 -5.37
C VAL A 190 -12.20 18.32 -5.44
N LEU A 191 -11.79 19.50 -5.90
CA LEU A 191 -12.64 20.66 -6.08
C LEU A 191 -12.50 21.15 -7.52
N LEU A 192 -13.48 20.83 -8.36
CA LEU A 192 -13.61 21.44 -9.68
C LEU A 192 -14.00 22.90 -9.49
N ALA A 193 -13.03 23.79 -9.61
CA ALA A 193 -13.32 25.21 -9.74
C ALA A 193 -14.13 25.43 -11.03
N PRO A 194 -15.11 26.35 -11.05
CA PRO A 194 -15.76 26.73 -12.29
C PRO A 194 -14.71 27.13 -13.34
N ALA A 195 -15.04 26.92 -14.61
CA ALA A 195 -14.21 27.43 -15.71
C ALA A 195 -13.88 28.91 -15.46
N ASP A 196 -12.64 29.30 -15.79
CA ASP A 196 -12.10 30.66 -15.65
C ASP A 196 -11.87 31.16 -14.21
N THR A 197 -12.15 30.34 -13.19
CA THR A 197 -11.77 30.69 -11.81
C THR A 197 -10.28 30.38 -11.61
N HIS A 198 -9.50 31.41 -11.28
CA HIS A 198 -8.10 31.23 -10.91
C HIS A 198 -7.95 30.92 -9.43
N PHE A 199 -6.87 30.21 -9.10
CA PHE A 199 -6.53 29.83 -7.73
C PHE A 199 -5.01 29.78 -7.54
N GLU A 200 -4.57 29.88 -6.29
CA GLU A 200 -3.17 29.72 -5.90
C GLU A 200 -2.94 28.26 -5.49
N LEU A 201 -1.99 27.60 -6.11
CA LEU A 201 -1.72 26.18 -5.87
C LEU A 201 -0.52 26.01 -4.93
N ILE A 202 -0.76 25.40 -3.78
CA ILE A 202 0.24 25.02 -2.79
C ILE A 202 0.21 23.49 -2.64
N VAL A 203 1.34 22.82 -2.82
CA VAL A 203 1.39 21.36 -2.90
C VAL A 203 2.32 20.80 -1.84
N GLU A 204 1.88 19.72 -1.18
CA GLU A 204 2.72 18.96 -0.27
C GLU A 204 3.69 18.06 -1.04
N GLY A 205 4.99 18.35 -0.99
CA GLY A 205 6.03 17.51 -1.61
C GLY A 205 6.45 16.36 -0.71
N SER A 206 6.84 16.71 0.53
CA SER A 206 7.15 15.76 1.60
C SER A 206 6.15 15.97 2.75
N PRO A 207 5.95 14.99 3.66
CA PRO A 207 5.04 15.16 4.79
C PRO A 207 5.28 16.47 5.56
N GLY A 208 4.28 17.35 5.55
CA GLY A 208 4.34 18.68 6.17
C GLY A 208 5.19 19.73 5.45
N GLN A 209 5.76 19.43 4.29
CA GLN A 209 6.52 20.38 3.46
C GLN A 209 5.68 20.81 2.25
N TRP A 210 5.36 22.09 2.20
CA TRP A 210 4.45 22.67 1.23
C TRP A 210 5.17 23.65 0.32
N THR A 211 5.00 23.51 -0.99
CA THR A 211 5.62 24.36 -2.00
C THR A 211 4.55 25.12 -2.76
N TYR A 212 4.66 26.44 -2.81
CA TYR A 212 3.81 27.27 -3.67
C TYR A 212 4.27 27.11 -5.13
N LEU A 213 3.34 26.69 -5.98
CA LEU A 213 3.60 26.45 -7.40
C LEU A 213 3.22 27.66 -8.27
N GLY A 214 2.27 28.49 -7.87
CA GLY A 214 1.84 29.66 -8.65
C GLY A 214 0.33 29.80 -8.73
N ARG A 215 -0.12 30.72 -9.60
CA ARG A 215 -1.53 31.00 -9.88
C ARG A 215 -1.96 30.27 -11.15
N TYR A 216 -3.02 29.48 -11.05
CA TYR A 216 -3.46 28.59 -12.12
C TYR A 216 -4.93 28.77 -12.49
N VAL A 217 -5.24 28.40 -13.74
CA VAL A 217 -6.60 28.09 -14.22
C VAL A 217 -6.60 26.65 -14.73
N THR A 218 -7.71 25.94 -14.54
CA THR A 218 -7.85 24.55 -14.97
C THR A 218 -8.74 24.42 -16.19
N VAL A 219 -8.33 23.59 -17.15
CA VAL A 219 -9.13 23.30 -18.35
C VAL A 219 -9.17 21.78 -18.55
N ASN A 220 -10.35 21.24 -18.88
CA ASN A 220 -10.49 19.81 -19.17
C ASN A 220 -9.69 19.41 -20.42
N MET A 221 -9.01 18.25 -20.39
CA MET A 221 -8.22 17.73 -21.51
C MET A 221 -8.82 16.41 -22.05
N PRO A 222 -9.87 16.49 -22.89
CA PRO A 222 -10.49 15.29 -23.46
C PRO A 222 -9.50 14.48 -24.29
N GLY A 223 -9.53 13.14 -24.16
CA GLY A 223 -8.62 12.21 -24.81
C GLY A 223 -7.26 12.05 -24.11
N GLN A 224 -6.98 12.89 -23.11
CA GLN A 224 -5.75 12.88 -22.30
C GLN A 224 -5.99 12.32 -20.90
N GLU A 225 -7.07 11.58 -20.70
CA GLU A 225 -7.39 10.87 -19.46
C GLU A 225 -6.23 9.97 -19.02
N MET A 226 -6.22 9.61 -17.74
CA MET A 226 -5.24 8.65 -17.20
C MET A 226 -5.35 7.33 -17.95
N LYS A 227 -4.24 6.85 -18.51
CA LYS A 227 -4.19 5.55 -19.17
C LYS A 227 -4.18 4.43 -18.14
N LEU A 228 -4.64 3.25 -18.53
CA LEU A 228 -4.67 2.08 -17.64
C LEU A 228 -3.27 1.75 -17.09
N SER A 229 -2.22 1.92 -17.89
CA SER A 229 -0.83 1.76 -17.42
C SER A 229 -0.49 2.70 -16.26
N GLU A 230 -0.85 3.98 -16.35
CA GLU A 230 -0.66 4.96 -15.27
C GLU A 230 -1.48 4.60 -14.03
N TRP A 231 -2.75 4.19 -14.23
CA TRP A 231 -3.61 3.71 -13.14
C TRP A 231 -2.97 2.52 -12.43
N MET A 232 -2.49 1.53 -13.18
CA MET A 232 -1.87 0.33 -12.61
C MET A 232 -0.62 0.64 -11.78
N MET A 233 0.10 1.72 -12.13
CA MET A 233 1.29 2.18 -11.41
C MET A 233 0.99 3.00 -10.14
N LEU A 234 -0.27 3.40 -9.89
CA LEU A 234 -0.63 4.05 -8.63
C LEU A 234 -0.51 3.09 -7.46
N ASP A 235 -0.11 3.62 -6.30
CA ASP A 235 -0.14 2.85 -5.08
C ASP A 235 -1.58 2.52 -4.66
N GLU A 236 -1.70 1.40 -3.96
CA GLU A 236 -2.97 0.84 -3.54
C GLU A 236 -3.82 1.79 -2.68
N ARG A 237 -3.17 2.62 -1.84
CA ARG A 237 -3.88 3.56 -0.98
C ARG A 237 -4.46 4.72 -1.78
N THR A 238 -3.74 5.21 -2.80
CA THR A 238 -4.24 6.24 -3.72
C THR A 238 -5.46 5.74 -4.49
N LYS A 239 -5.40 4.52 -5.05
CA LYS A 239 -6.55 3.89 -5.73
C LYS A 239 -7.76 3.77 -4.81
N GLN A 240 -7.55 3.25 -3.60
CA GLN A 240 -8.60 3.07 -2.62
C GLN A 240 -9.24 4.40 -2.21
N ALA A 241 -8.44 5.43 -1.93
CA ALA A 241 -8.93 6.76 -1.57
C ALA A 241 -9.75 7.38 -2.70
N HIS A 242 -9.29 7.25 -3.94
CA HIS A 242 -10.03 7.70 -5.13
C HIS A 242 -11.35 6.95 -5.29
N CYS A 243 -11.33 5.62 -5.31
CA CYS A 243 -12.54 4.79 -5.47
C CYS A 243 -13.56 5.05 -4.36
N HIS A 244 -13.09 5.27 -3.12
CA HIS A 244 -13.94 5.64 -2.01
C HIS A 244 -14.64 6.98 -2.23
N ARG A 245 -13.92 8.01 -2.71
CA ARG A 245 -14.53 9.31 -3.07
C ARG A 245 -15.56 9.16 -4.17
N ILE A 246 -15.23 8.47 -5.26
CA ILE A 246 -16.16 8.24 -6.37
C ILE A 246 -17.42 7.51 -5.89
N ALA A 247 -17.26 6.45 -5.11
CA ALA A 247 -18.39 5.72 -4.55
C ALA A 247 -19.23 6.58 -3.59
N ALA A 248 -18.60 7.46 -2.80
CA ALA A 248 -19.32 8.39 -1.94
C ALA A 248 -20.15 9.40 -2.74
N HIS A 249 -19.66 9.85 -3.90
CA HIS A 249 -20.43 10.73 -4.80
C HIS A 249 -21.61 10.04 -5.48
N THR A 250 -21.54 8.72 -5.72
CA THR A 250 -22.66 7.97 -6.32
C THR A 250 -23.67 7.48 -5.29
N THR A 251 -23.40 7.62 -3.99
CA THR A 251 -24.32 7.20 -2.93
C THR A 251 -25.16 8.41 -2.50
N GLU A 252 -26.45 8.19 -2.20
CA GLU A 252 -27.36 9.26 -1.77
C GLU A 252 -26.86 9.98 -0.49
N ASN A 253 -27.07 11.30 -0.47
CA ASN A 253 -26.62 12.30 0.51
C ASN A 253 -26.14 11.76 1.87
N GLY A 254 -24.82 11.64 2.02
CA GLY A 254 -24.13 11.47 3.31
C GLY A 254 -23.97 10.04 3.80
N GLN A 255 -24.45 9.04 3.04
CA GLN A 255 -24.19 7.65 3.38
C GLN A 255 -22.75 7.25 3.02
N THR A 256 -22.11 6.47 3.91
CA THR A 256 -20.81 5.86 3.59
C THR A 256 -21.01 4.77 2.54
N PRO A 257 -20.26 4.76 1.44
CA PRO A 257 -20.46 3.81 0.36
C PRO A 257 -20.22 2.37 0.84
N SER A 258 -21.09 1.45 0.42
CA SER A 258 -20.93 0.03 0.74
C SER A 258 -19.62 -0.55 0.18
N VAL A 259 -19.11 -1.62 0.79
CA VAL A 259 -17.89 -2.29 0.29
C VAL A 259 -18.10 -2.82 -1.13
N ALA A 260 -19.29 -3.34 -1.45
CA ALA A 260 -19.62 -3.82 -2.80
C ALA A 260 -19.56 -2.68 -3.84
N THR A 261 -20.10 -1.50 -3.50
CA THR A 261 -20.04 -0.31 -4.37
C THR A 261 -18.59 0.11 -4.61
N GLN A 262 -17.76 0.14 -3.56
CA GLN A 262 -16.33 0.49 -3.69
C GLN A 262 -15.56 -0.50 -4.56
N LEU A 263 -15.83 -1.81 -4.41
CA LEU A 263 -15.22 -2.86 -5.23
C LEU A 263 -15.65 -2.77 -6.69
N GLU A 264 -16.91 -2.45 -6.97
CA GLU A 264 -17.38 -2.28 -8.35
C GLU A 264 -16.75 -1.05 -9.01
N VAL A 265 -16.70 0.10 -8.32
CA VAL A 265 -16.00 1.30 -8.82
C VAL A 265 -14.55 0.97 -9.14
N ARG A 266 -13.87 0.27 -8.22
CA ARG A 266 -12.49 -0.16 -8.43
C ARG A 266 -12.35 -1.08 -9.64
N ARG A 267 -13.21 -2.10 -9.75
CA ARG A 267 -13.19 -3.05 -10.87
C ARG A 267 -13.26 -2.31 -12.20
N ARG A 268 -14.13 -1.31 -12.33
CA ARG A 268 -14.28 -0.51 -13.56
C ARG A 268 -13.02 0.26 -13.94
N TYR A 269 -12.28 0.80 -12.98
CA TYR A 269 -10.99 1.43 -13.25
C TYR A 269 -9.90 0.39 -13.57
N ASP A 270 -9.86 -0.71 -12.82
CA ASP A 270 -8.87 -1.79 -13.01
C ASP A 270 -9.06 -2.52 -14.36
N THR A 271 -10.28 -2.55 -14.92
CA THR A 271 -10.56 -3.09 -16.27
C THR A 271 -10.46 -2.06 -17.38
N GLY A 272 -10.30 -0.77 -17.06
CA GLY A 272 -10.32 0.33 -18.03
C GLY A 272 -11.70 0.64 -18.62
N GLU A 273 -12.79 0.15 -18.01
CA GLU A 273 -14.16 0.58 -18.34
C GLU A 273 -14.36 2.06 -18.03
N TRP A 274 -13.75 2.54 -16.94
CA TRP A 274 -13.75 3.94 -16.53
C TRP A 274 -12.36 4.54 -16.63
N ASN A 275 -12.31 5.82 -16.99
CA ASN A 275 -11.08 6.59 -17.08
C ASN A 275 -11.07 7.71 -16.02
N VAL A 276 -9.89 8.05 -15.52
CA VAL A 276 -9.74 9.20 -14.62
C VAL A 276 -9.53 10.45 -15.48
N PRO A 277 -10.42 11.46 -15.38
CA PRO A 277 -10.31 12.67 -16.20
C PRO A 277 -9.03 13.44 -15.85
N CYS A 278 -8.45 14.06 -16.88
CA CYS A 278 -7.26 14.87 -16.78
C CYS A 278 -7.58 16.32 -17.09
N TYR A 279 -7.00 17.23 -16.31
CA TYR A 279 -7.15 18.67 -16.52
C TYR A 279 -5.77 19.30 -16.65
N SER A 280 -5.62 20.21 -17.62
CA SER A 280 -4.44 21.05 -17.72
C SER A 280 -4.46 22.09 -16.61
N LEU A 281 -3.27 22.51 -16.22
CA LEU A 281 -3.00 23.60 -15.32
C LEU A 281 -2.25 24.66 -16.11
N GLN A 282 -2.97 25.72 -16.51
CA GLN A 282 -2.36 26.88 -17.14
C GLN A 282 -1.86 27.82 -16.05
N CYS A 283 -0.55 28.02 -15.98
CA CYS A 283 0.02 29.03 -15.10
C CYS A 283 -0.24 30.42 -15.67
N ILE A 284 -0.93 31.27 -14.91
CA ILE A 284 -1.26 32.65 -15.30
C ILE A 284 -0.53 33.70 -14.45
N GLY A 285 0.23 33.28 -13.44
CA GLY A 285 1.05 34.18 -12.65
C GLY A 285 1.78 33.49 -11.50
N TYR A 286 2.62 34.24 -10.81
CA TYR A 286 3.28 33.81 -9.57
C TYR A 286 3.32 34.99 -8.59
N ASP A 287 2.61 34.88 -7.47
CA ASP A 287 2.52 35.96 -6.49
C ASP A 287 3.69 35.89 -5.49
N LEU A 288 4.72 36.71 -5.73
CA LEU A 288 5.90 36.78 -4.86
C LEU A 288 5.57 37.29 -3.44
N ASN A 289 4.53 38.11 -3.30
CA ASN A 289 4.11 38.61 -1.98
C ASN A 289 3.44 37.49 -1.17
N LEU A 290 2.59 36.69 -1.83
CA LEU A 290 2.03 35.50 -1.20
C LEU A 290 3.14 34.54 -0.80
N TYR A 291 4.08 34.25 -1.72
CA TYR A 291 5.24 33.40 -1.43
C TYR A 291 6.00 33.88 -0.18
N ALA A 292 6.38 35.16 -0.11
CA ALA A 292 7.07 35.72 1.05
C ALA A 292 6.22 35.61 2.33
N THR A 293 4.93 35.94 2.24
CA THR A 293 3.97 35.84 3.36
C THR A 293 3.87 34.41 3.89
N LEU A 294 3.82 33.42 3.00
CA LEU A 294 3.76 32.01 3.39
C LEU A 294 4.98 31.62 4.25
N HIS A 295 6.17 32.07 3.86
CA HIS A 295 7.41 31.83 4.60
C HIS A 295 7.44 32.56 5.94
N GLU A 296 7.04 33.84 5.98
CA GLU A 296 7.00 34.62 7.22
C GLU A 296 6.06 34.00 8.27
N VAL A 297 4.86 33.61 7.84
CA VAL A 297 3.86 32.98 8.71
C VAL A 297 4.32 31.61 9.18
N ALA A 298 4.96 30.81 8.32
CA ALA A 298 5.51 29.50 8.70
C ALA A 298 6.60 29.65 9.77
N LEU A 299 7.49 30.64 9.62
CA LEU A 299 8.52 30.96 10.61
C LEU A 299 7.92 31.44 11.93
N ALA A 300 6.89 32.29 11.89
CA ALA A 300 6.21 32.79 13.07
C ALA A 300 5.50 31.66 13.85
N THR A 301 4.87 30.72 13.13
CA THR A 301 4.15 29.58 13.72
C THR A 301 5.11 28.59 14.37
N SER A 302 6.25 28.32 13.71
CA SER A 302 7.30 27.43 14.24
C SER A 302 7.87 27.92 15.57
N ARG A 303 8.05 29.25 15.73
CA ARG A 303 8.54 29.85 16.98
C ARG A 303 7.55 29.70 18.15
N ARG A 304 6.24 29.76 17.89
CA ARG A 304 5.22 29.57 18.94
C ARG A 304 5.16 28.12 19.44
N GLY A 305 5.29 27.15 18.53
CA GLY A 305 5.28 25.73 18.88
C GLY A 305 6.43 25.34 19.81
N SER A 306 7.61 25.96 19.65
CA SER A 306 8.77 25.68 20.51
C SER A 306 8.58 26.15 21.95
N LEU A 307 7.88 27.26 22.19
CA LEU A 307 7.72 27.82 23.54
C LEU A 307 6.66 27.08 24.38
N ALA A 308 5.65 26.50 23.72
CA ALA A 308 4.61 25.73 24.41
C ALA A 308 5.11 24.38 24.95
N SER A 309 6.18 23.82 24.37
CA SER A 309 6.74 22.53 24.78
C SER A 309 7.56 22.60 26.08
N ASP A 310 8.03 23.78 26.50
CA ASP A 310 9.01 23.91 27.60
C ASP A 310 8.36 24.26 28.97
N GLN A 311 7.10 24.73 28.97
CA GLN A 311 6.42 25.12 30.22
C GLN A 311 5.66 23.97 30.92
N GLY A 312 5.72 22.75 30.41
CA GLY A 312 4.92 21.62 30.90
C GLY A 312 5.59 20.68 31.92
N THR A 313 6.89 20.80 32.19
CA THR A 313 7.61 19.87 33.06
C THR A 313 8.20 20.57 34.29
N VAL A 314 7.37 21.29 35.04
CA VAL A 314 7.65 21.49 36.47
C VAL A 314 7.43 20.15 37.15
N VAL A 315 8.50 19.35 37.16
CA VAL A 315 8.64 18.20 38.05
C VAL A 315 8.42 18.71 39.46
N MET A 316 7.23 18.43 40.00
CA MET A 316 7.05 18.28 41.43
C MET A 316 8.04 17.19 41.88
N ARG A 317 9.24 17.64 42.28
CA ARG A 317 10.15 16.87 43.15
C ARG A 317 9.31 16.51 44.37
N ARG A 318 8.95 15.24 44.45
CA ARG A 318 8.48 14.62 45.68
C ARG A 318 9.57 13.67 46.14
N ASP A 319 9.87 13.83 47.42
CA ASP A 319 10.99 13.35 48.19
C ASP A 319 11.35 11.86 48.01
N GLU A 320 12.67 11.64 48.00
CA GLU A 320 13.42 10.65 48.78
C GLU A 320 12.70 9.37 49.21
N VAL A 321 13.10 8.22 48.63
CA VAL A 321 13.45 7.03 49.43
C VAL A 321 14.62 6.29 48.76
N SER A 322 15.67 6.16 49.56
CA SER A 322 16.94 5.47 49.35
C SER A 322 16.83 4.04 48.80
N ARG A 323 17.72 3.67 47.89
CA ARG A 323 18.29 2.32 47.87
C ARG A 323 19.65 2.27 47.18
N GLU A 324 20.65 1.99 48.01
CA GLU A 324 22.02 1.60 47.65
C GLU A 324 22.03 0.26 46.89
N ASN A 325 22.97 0.13 45.95
CA ASN A 325 23.76 -1.07 45.63
C ASN A 325 24.67 -0.71 44.43
N SER A 326 25.94 -0.41 44.68
CA SER A 326 27.09 -1.33 44.69
C SER A 326 27.70 -1.58 43.30
N LEU A 327 28.75 -0.81 43.02
CA LEU A 327 30.04 -1.16 42.41
C LEU A 327 30.15 -2.44 41.56
N THR A 328 30.60 -2.28 40.30
CA THR A 328 31.87 -2.86 39.80
C THR A 328 32.40 -2.05 38.60
N PRO A 329 33.73 -1.84 38.47
CA PRO A 329 34.35 -1.29 37.28
C PRO A 329 35.03 -2.38 36.43
N SER A 330 35.01 -2.25 35.11
CA SER A 330 35.97 -2.95 34.24
C SER A 330 36.49 -1.99 33.17
N THR A 331 37.76 -1.65 33.34
CA THR A 331 38.70 -1.07 32.38
C THR A 331 39.20 -2.18 31.45
N VAL A 332 39.55 -1.86 30.19
CA VAL A 332 40.68 -2.34 29.33
C VAL A 332 40.45 -1.73 27.93
N GLU A 333 41.20 -0.68 27.54
CA GLU A 333 42.29 -0.64 26.53
C GLU A 333 41.90 -1.10 25.10
N LEU A 334 41.90 -0.26 24.05
CA LEU A 334 43.00 0.39 23.30
C LEU A 334 43.77 -0.57 22.36
N GLU A 335 43.63 -0.36 21.03
CA GLU A 335 44.67 -0.48 19.98
C GLU A 335 44.03 -0.32 18.58
N THR A 336 44.24 0.80 17.88
CA THR A 336 45.25 1.08 16.85
C THR A 336 45.13 0.30 15.54
N GLY A 337 45.06 1.05 14.44
CA GLY A 337 44.77 0.56 13.10
C GLY A 337 45.95 0.00 12.30
N ARG A 338 45.65 -0.36 11.05
CA ARG A 338 46.64 -0.61 10.00
C ARG A 338 46.11 -0.20 8.62
N LYS A 339 46.77 0.81 8.05
CA LYS A 339 46.84 1.11 6.62
C LYS A 339 47.75 0.10 5.90
N ARG A 340 47.43 -0.18 4.63
CA ARG A 340 48.30 -0.49 3.45
C ARG A 340 47.46 -1.39 2.51
N LYS A 341 47.61 -1.46 1.20
CA LYS A 341 48.15 -0.65 0.08
C LYS A 341 47.82 -1.52 -1.16
N ALA A 342 47.64 -0.89 -2.31
CA ALA A 342 47.24 -1.46 -3.60
C ALA A 342 47.91 -2.77 -4.05
N GLN A 343 47.12 -3.64 -4.72
CA GLN A 343 47.55 -4.49 -5.83
C GLN A 343 46.32 -5.05 -6.59
N SER A 344 46.12 -4.64 -7.85
CA SER A 344 45.41 -5.39 -8.90
C SER A 344 46.34 -6.47 -9.48
N PRO A 345 45.96 -7.34 -10.44
CA PRO A 345 44.65 -7.59 -11.08
C PRO A 345 44.29 -9.10 -11.20
N VAL A 346 43.00 -9.48 -11.11
CA VAL A 346 42.52 -10.75 -11.72
C VAL A 346 41.05 -10.60 -12.13
N LEU A 347 40.75 -11.00 -13.37
CA LEU A 347 39.42 -11.18 -13.96
C LEU A 347 38.67 -12.30 -13.23
N GLY A 348 37.48 -12.03 -12.69
CA GLY A 348 36.65 -13.03 -12.02
C GLY A 348 35.19 -12.59 -11.94
N GLU A 349 34.39 -13.22 -12.79
CA GLU A 349 33.03 -13.75 -12.58
C GLU A 349 32.08 -13.04 -11.59
N GLY A 350 31.02 -12.47 -12.17
CA GLY A 350 29.62 -12.46 -11.72
C GLY A 350 29.33 -12.49 -10.22
N GLU A 351 29.25 -11.30 -9.61
CA GLU A 351 28.71 -11.13 -8.26
C GLU A 351 27.17 -11.09 -8.24
N ASN A 352 26.64 -11.88 -7.31
CA ASN A 352 25.27 -11.91 -6.83
C ASN A 352 24.83 -10.55 -6.28
N MET A 353 23.70 -10.02 -6.78
CA MET A 353 22.95 -8.96 -6.09
C MET A 353 22.07 -9.56 -5.00
N GLU A 354 22.59 -9.64 -3.77
CA GLU A 354 21.76 -9.78 -2.57
C GLU A 354 21.17 -8.41 -2.20
N ALA A 355 19.88 -8.24 -2.44
CA ALA A 355 19.12 -7.09 -1.96
C ALA A 355 18.77 -7.26 -0.47
N ASN A 356 19.52 -6.59 0.39
CA ASN A 356 19.16 -6.38 1.79
C ASN A 356 17.93 -5.46 1.88
N SER A 357 16.75 -6.02 2.13
CA SER A 357 15.54 -5.27 2.48
C SER A 357 15.38 -5.26 4.00
N SER A 358 15.93 -4.24 4.65
CA SER A 358 15.64 -3.90 6.04
C SER A 358 14.43 -2.98 6.10
N LEU A 359 13.24 -3.56 6.25
CA LEU A 359 12.00 -2.85 6.57
C LEU A 359 11.91 -2.61 8.09
N SER A 360 12.37 -1.43 8.53
CA SER A 360 12.06 -0.89 9.85
C SER A 360 10.62 -0.39 9.88
N THR A 361 9.76 -0.99 10.70
CA THR A 361 8.39 -0.52 10.93
C THR A 361 8.17 -0.29 12.43
N ASN A 362 8.37 0.96 12.84
CA ASN A 362 7.76 1.51 14.05
C ASN A 362 7.46 2.99 13.78
N ALA A 363 6.22 3.27 13.37
CA ALA A 363 5.67 4.62 13.36
C ALA A 363 4.33 4.61 14.12
N PRO A 364 4.10 5.54 15.06
CA PRO A 364 2.91 5.55 15.88
C PRO A 364 1.69 6.03 15.09
N ALA A 365 0.54 5.40 15.35
CA ALA A 365 -0.74 5.78 14.79
C ALA A 365 -1.21 7.13 15.35
N GLY A 366 -0.85 8.22 14.69
CA GLY A 366 -1.44 9.54 14.92
C GLY A 366 -2.88 9.58 14.43
N LYS A 367 -3.79 10.12 15.25
CA LYS A 367 -5.19 10.39 14.89
C LYS A 367 -5.21 11.27 13.63
N LYS A 368 -5.83 10.79 12.56
CA LYS A 368 -6.02 11.57 11.32
C LYS A 368 -7.08 12.64 11.56
N SER A 369 -6.70 13.91 11.40
CA SER A 369 -7.63 15.03 11.32
C SER A 369 -8.51 14.84 10.08
N ARG A 370 -9.83 14.86 10.29
CA ARG A 370 -10.85 14.77 9.25
C ARG A 370 -10.94 16.17 8.64
N LEU A 371 -10.38 16.37 7.45
CA LEU A 371 -10.57 17.58 6.65
C LEU A 371 -12.08 17.81 6.48
N ILE A 372 -12.60 18.86 7.11
CA ILE A 372 -13.98 19.32 6.89
C ILE A 372 -13.92 20.18 5.63
N LEU A 373 -14.08 19.53 4.47
CA LEU A 373 -14.45 20.24 3.26
C LEU A 373 -15.84 20.84 3.47
N ARG A 374 -15.95 22.16 3.40
CA ARG A 374 -17.26 22.81 3.25
C ARG A 374 -17.70 22.58 1.81
N ASP A 375 -18.65 21.66 1.63
CA ASP A 375 -19.32 21.43 0.37
C ASP A 375 -20.06 22.70 -0.06
N LEU A 376 -19.66 23.27 -1.20
CA LEU A 376 -20.52 24.14 -1.98
C LEU A 376 -21.30 23.25 -2.96
N PRO A 377 -22.60 23.48 -3.16
CA PRO A 377 -23.44 22.62 -3.99
C PRO A 377 -22.91 22.57 -5.43
N VAL A 378 -22.61 21.36 -5.89
CA VAL A 378 -22.32 21.06 -7.30
C VAL A 378 -23.65 21.16 -8.05
N GLN A 379 -23.79 22.18 -8.91
CA GLN A 379 -24.84 22.18 -9.93
C GLN A 379 -24.44 21.19 -11.03
N GLU A 380 -25.25 20.15 -11.21
CA GLU A 380 -25.20 19.28 -12.38
C GLU A 380 -25.44 20.11 -13.63
N GLN A 381 -24.44 20.22 -14.51
CA GLN A 381 -24.66 20.65 -15.89
C GLN A 381 -24.87 19.39 -16.73
N GLN A 382 -26.09 19.29 -17.30
CA GLN A 382 -26.46 18.36 -18.37
C GLN A 382 -25.83 18.75 -19.70
#